data_AF-A0A7Y6Q924-F1
#
_entry.id   AF-A0A7Y6Q924-F1
#
_cell.length_a   1.000
_cell.length_b   1.000
_cell.length_c   1.000
_cell.angle_alpha   90.00
_cell.angle_beta   90.00
_cell.angle_gamma   90.00
#
_symmetry.space_group_name_H-M   'P 1'
#
loop_
_entity.id
_entity.type
_entity.pdbx_description
1 polymer ?
#
loop_
_entity_poly.entity_id
_entity_poly.type
_entity_poly.pdbx_seq_one_letter_code
_entity_poly.pdbx_strand_id
1 'polypeptide(L)'
;MASLNKSAIVLLCASWETYVEVVALECADRNITAAETPQALLAPIRRMVHKHIRKADDERTWENVTGNGWKEVARSLAEARAAELNTPKSNQVRSLFQDILGIASVERNWLWHRCSNEQVITRLDEFVTLRGAIAHGEVLARGVTKAQVDRAEDMTTRLVSKIEERLTAEGLLPA
;
A
#
# COMPACT_ATOMS: atom_id res chain seq x y z
N MET A 1 13.71 14.13 -24.90
CA MET A 1 14.10 13.91 -23.48
C MET A 1 12.95 14.16 -22.51
N ALA A 2 12.20 15.27 -22.60
CA ALA A 2 11.09 15.54 -21.67
C ALA A 2 10.03 14.43 -21.61
N SER A 3 9.65 13.82 -22.75
CA SER A 3 8.68 12.72 -22.79
C SER A 3 9.19 11.45 -22.09
N LEU A 4 10.48 11.12 -22.23
CA LEU A 4 11.08 9.96 -21.54
C LEU A 4 11.07 10.16 -20.02
N ASN A 5 11.44 11.35 -19.55
CA ASN A 5 11.41 11.67 -18.13
C ASN A 5 9.97 11.62 -17.56
N LYS A 6 8.98 12.08 -18.34
CA LYS A 6 7.57 11.98 -17.99
C LYS A 6 7.15 10.52 -17.83
N SER A 7 7.48 9.67 -18.81
CA SER A 7 7.19 8.22 -18.75
C SER A 7 7.86 7.55 -17.54
N ALA A 8 9.10 7.93 -17.23
CA ALA A 8 9.81 7.40 -16.06
C ALA A 8 9.10 7.75 -14.75
N ILE A 9 8.66 9.00 -14.56
CA ILE A 9 7.87 9.40 -13.38
C ILE A 9 6.56 8.59 -13.27
N VAL A 10 5.85 8.41 -14.39
CA VAL A 10 4.61 7.63 -14.41
C VAL A 10 4.87 6.18 -14.02
N LEU A 11 5.89 5.55 -14.61
CA LEU A 11 6.25 4.16 -14.34
C LEU A 11 6.72 3.97 -12.89
N LEU A 12 7.60 4.83 -12.38
CA LEU A 12 8.05 4.79 -10.98
C LEU A 12 6.88 4.91 -10.00
N CYS A 13 5.91 5.78 -10.30
CA CYS A 13 4.75 5.94 -9.43
C CYS A 13 3.84 4.71 -9.46
N ALA A 14 3.67 4.08 -10.63
CA ALA A 14 2.94 2.83 -10.75
C ALA A 14 3.65 1.69 -10.01
N SER A 15 4.97 1.57 -10.15
CA SER A 15 5.77 0.58 -9.40
C SER A 15 5.68 0.78 -7.89
N TRP A 16 5.68 2.03 -7.42
CA TRP A 16 5.45 2.35 -6.01
C TRP A 16 4.05 1.92 -5.52
N GLU A 17 3.01 2.21 -6.30
CA GLU A 17 1.62 1.79 -6.02
C GLU A 17 1.53 0.26 -5.89
N THR A 18 2.01 -0.45 -6.91
CA THR A 18 2.01 -1.91 -6.95
C THR A 18 2.81 -2.51 -5.79
N TYR A 19 3.98 -1.96 -5.48
CA TYR A 19 4.77 -2.44 -4.34
C TYR A 19 3.96 -2.35 -3.03
N VAL A 20 3.34 -1.20 -2.77
CA VAL A 20 2.55 -0.96 -1.57
C VAL A 20 1.36 -1.93 -1.46
N GLU A 21 0.66 -2.18 -2.56
CA GLU A 21 -0.44 -3.15 -2.60
C GLU A 21 0.05 -4.57 -2.34
N VAL A 22 1.07 -5.00 -3.08
CA VAL A 22 1.60 -6.37 -3.03
C VAL A 22 2.17 -6.68 -1.65
N VAL A 23 2.97 -5.79 -1.06
CA VAL A 23 3.58 -6.06 0.25
C VAL A 23 2.54 -6.12 1.37
N ALA A 24 1.48 -5.30 1.28
CA ALA A 24 0.37 -5.35 2.22
C ALA A 24 -0.40 -6.67 2.11
N LEU A 25 -0.68 -7.12 0.88
CA LEU A 25 -1.36 -8.39 0.61
C LEU A 25 -0.50 -9.61 0.99
N GLU A 26 0.80 -9.58 0.73
CA GLU A 26 1.73 -10.64 1.12
C GLU A 26 1.72 -10.83 2.65
N CYS A 27 1.80 -9.74 3.41
CA CYS A 27 1.73 -9.78 4.88
C CYS A 27 0.38 -10.30 5.37
N ALA A 28 -0.72 -9.88 4.74
CA ALA A 28 -2.06 -10.35 5.07
C ALA A 28 -2.22 -11.85 4.79
N ASP A 29 -1.78 -12.31 3.61
CA ASP A 29 -1.88 -13.70 3.21
C ASP A 29 -1.05 -14.63 4.10
N ARG A 30 0.16 -14.20 4.52
CA ARG A 30 0.95 -14.93 5.51
C ARG A 30 0.19 -15.13 6.81
N ASN A 31 -0.43 -14.07 7.34
CA ASN A 31 -1.25 -14.17 8.55
C ASN A 31 -2.48 -15.06 8.34
N ILE A 32 -3.20 -14.91 7.24
CA ILE A 32 -4.41 -15.71 6.92
C ILE A 32 -4.06 -17.19 6.78
N THR A 33 -2.96 -17.49 6.10
CA THR A 33 -2.49 -18.86 5.88
C THR A 33 -2.08 -19.50 7.20
N ALA A 34 -1.32 -18.80 8.04
CA ALA A 34 -0.87 -19.29 9.35
C ALA A 34 -2.00 -19.38 10.41
N ALA A 35 -3.09 -18.62 10.26
CA ALA A 35 -4.18 -18.62 11.23
C ALA A 35 -4.90 -19.96 11.28
N GLU A 36 -4.90 -20.64 12.43
CA GLU A 36 -5.67 -21.88 12.66
C GLU A 36 -7.14 -21.59 12.96
N THR A 37 -7.43 -20.40 13.48
CA THR A 37 -8.78 -19.95 13.84
C THR A 37 -9.01 -18.51 13.37
N PRO A 38 -10.27 -18.08 13.16
CA PRO A 38 -10.58 -16.69 12.80
C PRO A 38 -10.07 -15.66 13.81
N GLN A 39 -9.89 -16.05 15.08
CA GLN A 39 -9.36 -15.18 16.15
C GLN A 39 -7.86 -14.90 15.98
N ALA A 40 -7.12 -15.76 15.29
CA ALA A 40 -5.70 -15.57 14.99
C ALA A 40 -5.46 -14.59 13.82
N LEU A 41 -6.51 -14.20 13.08
CA LEU A 41 -6.39 -13.16 12.06
C LEU A 41 -6.00 -11.81 12.67
N LEU A 42 -5.29 -11.00 11.88
CA LEU A 42 -5.11 -9.58 12.19
C LEU A 42 -6.48 -8.93 12.42
N ALA A 43 -6.56 -8.10 13.47
CA ALA A 43 -7.82 -7.51 13.91
C ALA A 43 -8.56 -6.74 12.79
N PRO A 44 -7.90 -5.97 11.90
CA PRO A 44 -8.58 -5.34 10.77
C PRO A 44 -9.21 -6.33 9.79
N ILE A 45 -8.48 -7.36 9.36
CA ILE A 45 -8.98 -8.42 8.47
C ILE A 45 -10.18 -9.12 9.11
N ARG A 46 -10.08 -9.49 10.40
CA ARG A 46 -11.20 -10.08 11.13
C ARG A 46 -12.44 -9.16 11.14
N ARG A 47 -12.24 -7.85 11.35
CA ARG A 47 -13.34 -6.87 11.29
C ARG A 47 -13.96 -6.78 9.90
N MET A 48 -13.16 -6.86 8.83
CA MET A 48 -13.65 -6.89 7.45
C MET A 48 -14.54 -8.11 7.22
N VAL A 49 -14.09 -9.29 7.62
CA VAL A 49 -14.88 -10.53 7.54
C VAL A 49 -16.18 -10.42 8.34
N HIS A 50 -16.13 -9.97 9.60
CA HIS A 50 -17.34 -9.80 10.42
C HIS A 50 -18.33 -8.81 9.78
N LYS A 51 -17.83 -7.70 9.22
CA LYS A 51 -18.66 -6.72 8.53
C LYS A 51 -19.29 -7.28 7.26
N HIS A 52 -18.55 -8.10 6.52
CA HIS A 52 -19.05 -8.80 5.32
C HIS A 52 -20.20 -9.75 5.69
N ILE A 53 -19.99 -10.63 6.67
CA ILE A 53 -21.01 -11.59 7.14
C ILE A 53 -22.26 -10.86 7.66
N ARG A 54 -22.09 -9.81 8.49
CA ARG A 54 -23.23 -9.09 9.07
C ARG A 54 -24.07 -8.33 8.03
N LYS A 55 -23.46 -7.93 6.91
CA LYS A 55 -24.14 -7.21 5.84
C LYS A 55 -24.80 -8.14 4.82
N ALA A 56 -24.43 -9.41 4.78
CA ALA A 56 -25.02 -10.36 3.87
C ALA A 56 -26.46 -10.68 4.30
N ASP A 57 -27.36 -10.60 3.33
CA ASP A 57 -28.77 -10.95 3.48
C ASP A 57 -29.07 -12.33 2.88
N ASP A 58 -28.02 -13.06 2.45
CA ASP A 58 -28.13 -14.36 1.81
C ASP A 58 -27.49 -15.50 2.63
N GLU A 59 -28.12 -16.67 2.56
CA GLU A 59 -27.67 -17.88 3.25
C GLU A 59 -26.32 -18.38 2.70
N ARG A 60 -26.02 -18.06 1.43
CA ARG A 60 -24.75 -18.41 0.74
C ARG A 60 -23.52 -17.80 1.40
N THR A 61 -23.63 -16.62 2.00
CA THR A 61 -22.49 -16.02 2.72
C THR A 61 -22.09 -16.88 3.92
N TRP A 62 -23.05 -17.49 4.61
CA TRP A 62 -22.78 -18.39 5.72
C TRP A 62 -22.13 -19.69 5.25
N GLU A 63 -22.57 -20.24 4.12
CA GLU A 63 -21.94 -21.43 3.50
C GLU A 63 -20.46 -21.15 3.16
N ASN A 64 -20.18 -19.99 2.57
CA ASN A 64 -18.84 -19.59 2.13
C ASN A 64 -17.83 -19.37 3.26
N VAL A 65 -18.26 -19.19 4.51
CA VAL A 65 -17.36 -18.96 5.65
C VAL A 65 -17.12 -20.21 6.49
N THR A 66 -17.80 -21.32 6.20
CA THR A 66 -17.63 -22.58 6.92
C THR A 66 -16.29 -23.25 6.64
N GLY A 67 -15.82 -24.09 7.57
CA GLY A 67 -14.53 -24.78 7.43
C GLY A 67 -13.37 -23.79 7.31
N ASN A 68 -12.67 -23.82 6.16
CA ASN A 68 -11.61 -22.87 5.82
C ASN A 68 -12.07 -21.74 4.88
N GLY A 69 -13.36 -21.68 4.51
CA GLY A 69 -13.87 -20.67 3.56
C GLY A 69 -13.72 -19.23 4.04
N TRP A 70 -13.68 -19.01 5.36
CA TRP A 70 -13.37 -17.69 5.95
C TRP A 70 -11.98 -17.17 5.56
N LYS A 71 -11.01 -18.03 5.23
CA LYS A 71 -9.70 -17.62 4.72
C LYS A 71 -9.81 -17.02 3.33
N GLU A 72 -10.58 -17.65 2.45
CA GLU A 72 -10.81 -17.13 1.08
C GLU A 72 -11.58 -15.81 1.11
N VAL A 73 -12.60 -15.71 1.98
CA VAL A 73 -13.32 -14.45 2.20
C VAL A 73 -12.36 -13.37 2.75
N ALA A 74 -11.49 -13.71 3.70
CA ALA A 74 -10.48 -12.78 4.20
C ALA A 74 -9.52 -12.29 3.12
N ARG A 75 -9.01 -13.18 2.25
CA ARG A 75 -8.14 -12.82 1.12
C ARG A 75 -8.86 -11.90 0.15
N SER A 76 -10.05 -12.28 -0.30
CA SER A 76 -10.83 -11.50 -1.26
C SER A 76 -11.15 -10.10 -0.73
N LEU A 77 -11.46 -9.96 0.56
CA LEU A 77 -11.70 -8.66 1.18
C LEU A 77 -10.41 -7.82 1.28
N ALA A 78 -9.27 -8.43 1.61
CA ALA A 78 -7.98 -7.75 1.63
C ALA A 78 -7.58 -7.29 0.23
N GLU A 79 -7.74 -8.14 -0.79
CA GLU A 79 -7.50 -7.83 -2.21
C GLU A 79 -8.39 -6.68 -2.68
N ALA A 80 -9.69 -6.73 -2.38
CA ALA A 80 -10.62 -5.65 -2.71
C ALA A 80 -10.19 -4.32 -2.07
N ARG A 81 -9.76 -4.34 -0.80
CA ARG A 81 -9.27 -3.14 -0.12
C ARG A 81 -7.95 -2.63 -0.72
N ALA A 82 -7.04 -3.52 -1.11
CA ALA A 82 -5.80 -3.13 -1.77
C ALA A 82 -6.06 -2.49 -3.13
N ALA A 83 -6.96 -3.06 -3.94
CA ALA A 83 -7.35 -2.52 -5.24
C ALA A 83 -8.03 -1.14 -5.18
N GLU A 84 -8.51 -0.71 -4.00
CA GLU A 84 -9.01 0.65 -3.77
C GLU A 84 -7.89 1.71 -3.64
N LEU A 85 -6.61 1.30 -3.56
CA LEU A 85 -5.47 2.21 -3.45
C LEU A 85 -5.29 2.99 -4.76
N ASN A 86 -5.99 4.11 -4.85
CA ASN A 86 -5.81 5.06 -5.92
C ASN A 86 -4.96 6.23 -5.42
N THR A 87 -3.98 6.68 -6.21
CA THR A 87 -3.12 7.81 -5.86
C THR A 87 -2.31 7.54 -4.57
N PRO A 88 -1.16 6.85 -4.66
CA PRO A 88 -0.41 6.27 -3.53
C PRO A 88 0.40 7.31 -2.76
N LYS A 89 -0.27 8.39 -2.34
CA LYS A 89 0.26 9.40 -1.43
C LYS A 89 0.38 8.82 -0.02
N SER A 90 1.19 9.47 0.79
CA SER A 90 1.50 9.06 2.17
C SER A 90 0.27 8.69 3.01
N ASN A 91 -0.80 9.48 2.96
CA ASN A 91 -2.03 9.23 3.71
C ASN A 91 -2.79 7.99 3.22
N GLN A 92 -2.85 7.77 1.90
CA GLN A 92 -3.49 6.60 1.28
C GLN A 92 -2.72 5.33 1.63
N VAL A 93 -1.39 5.39 1.58
CA VAL A 93 -0.52 4.29 2.02
C VAL A 93 -0.75 4.00 3.50
N ARG A 94 -0.73 5.01 4.38
CA ARG A 94 -1.06 4.84 5.80
C ARG A 94 -2.41 4.16 6.00
N SER A 95 -3.44 4.63 5.31
CA SER A 95 -4.79 4.08 5.42
C SER A 95 -4.83 2.61 5.00
N LEU A 96 -4.16 2.25 3.91
CA LEU A 96 -4.11 0.86 3.45
C LEU A 96 -3.48 -0.06 4.51
N PHE A 97 -2.30 0.30 5.02
CA PHE A 97 -1.61 -0.48 6.03
C PHE A 97 -2.40 -0.58 7.35
N GLN A 98 -3.11 0.48 7.73
CA GLN A 98 -3.99 0.46 8.89
C GLN A 98 -5.20 -0.45 8.68
N ASP A 99 -5.81 -0.41 7.50
CA ASP A 99 -7.03 -1.14 7.19
C ASP A 99 -6.80 -2.64 6.97
N ILE A 100 -5.64 -3.02 6.45
CA ILE A 100 -5.29 -4.43 6.21
C ILE A 100 -4.46 -4.99 7.37
N LEU A 101 -3.38 -4.32 7.76
CA LEU A 101 -2.39 -4.86 8.70
C LEU A 101 -2.56 -4.35 10.13
N GLY A 102 -3.25 -3.23 10.32
CA GLY A 102 -3.47 -2.62 11.64
C GLY A 102 -2.32 -1.74 12.09
N ILE A 103 -1.44 -1.34 11.16
CA ILE A 103 -0.30 -0.47 11.41
C ILE A 103 -0.75 0.98 11.23
N ALA A 104 -0.89 1.70 12.35
CA ALA A 104 -1.46 3.06 12.35
C ALA A 104 -0.56 4.12 11.70
N SER A 105 0.75 3.87 11.66
CA SER A 105 1.72 4.83 11.15
C SER A 105 2.88 4.09 10.49
N VAL A 106 2.62 3.50 9.31
CA VAL A 106 3.66 2.86 8.50
C VAL A 106 4.74 3.87 8.05
N GLU A 107 4.34 5.13 7.91
CA GLU A 107 5.21 6.25 7.59
C GLU A 107 6.02 6.79 8.77
N ARG A 108 5.88 6.19 9.95
CA ARG A 108 6.70 6.55 11.10
C ARG A 108 8.15 6.21 10.77
N ASN A 109 9.04 7.17 10.98
CA ASN A 109 10.49 7.05 10.75
C ASN A 109 10.89 6.87 9.27
N TRP A 110 10.08 7.32 8.32
CA TRP A 110 10.52 7.60 6.96
C TRP A 110 11.49 8.78 6.93
N LEU A 111 12.69 8.59 7.49
CA LEU A 111 13.72 9.60 7.61
C LEU A 111 15.07 9.00 7.27
N TRP A 112 15.96 9.84 6.75
CA TRP A 112 17.35 9.48 6.44
C TRP A 112 18.24 10.72 6.48
N HIS A 113 19.53 10.55 6.22
CA HIS A 113 20.51 11.62 6.34
C HIS A 113 20.04 12.91 5.63
N ARG A 114 19.91 14.00 6.41
CA ARG A 114 19.45 15.33 5.94
C ARG A 114 18.06 15.34 5.31
N CYS A 115 17.19 14.40 5.66
CA CYS A 115 15.78 14.40 5.28
C CYS A 115 14.91 14.00 6.47
N SER A 116 14.11 14.94 6.99
CA SER A 116 13.16 14.65 8.06
C SER A 116 11.97 13.84 7.55
N ASN A 117 11.21 13.27 8.48
CA ASN A 117 10.02 12.49 8.16
C ASN A 117 8.98 13.32 7.38
N GLU A 118 8.75 14.55 7.82
CA GLU A 118 7.83 15.48 7.17
C GLU A 118 8.29 15.80 5.74
N GLN A 119 9.59 16.01 5.55
CA GLN A 119 10.14 16.28 4.21
C GLN A 119 9.96 15.08 3.26
N VAL A 120 10.10 13.85 3.76
CA VAL A 120 9.86 12.65 2.94
C VAL A 120 8.40 12.52 2.56
N ILE A 121 7.49 12.70 3.52
CA ILE A 121 6.03 12.70 3.29
C ILE A 121 5.66 13.74 2.21
N THR A 122 6.13 14.98 2.37
CA THR A 122 5.88 16.05 1.40
C THR A 122 6.43 15.69 0.01
N ARG A 123 7.66 15.17 -0.08
CA ARG A 123 8.27 14.79 -1.36
C ARG A 123 7.55 13.65 -2.05
N LEU A 124 7.07 12.66 -1.30
CA LEU A 124 6.25 11.56 -1.83
C LEU A 124 4.96 12.12 -2.43
N ASP A 125 4.27 12.97 -1.68
CA ASP A 125 3.00 13.54 -2.11
C ASP A 125 3.15 14.46 -3.34
N GLU A 126 4.24 15.24 -3.41
CA GLU A 126 4.63 16.04 -4.58
C GLU A 126 4.94 15.17 -5.79
N PHE A 127 5.66 14.06 -5.61
CA PHE A 127 5.98 13.10 -6.66
C PHE A 127 4.71 12.47 -7.26
N VAL A 128 3.79 12.00 -6.41
CA VAL A 128 2.53 11.43 -6.87
C VAL A 128 1.66 12.49 -7.54
N THR A 129 1.68 13.74 -7.04
CA THR A 129 1.00 14.87 -7.68
C THR A 129 1.58 15.19 -9.06
N LEU A 130 2.91 15.15 -9.21
CA LEU A 130 3.59 15.34 -10.49
C LEU A 130 3.16 14.26 -11.49
N ARG A 131 3.03 12.99 -11.08
CA ARG A 131 2.46 11.93 -11.93
C ARG A 131 1.04 12.28 -12.41
N GLY A 132 0.18 12.75 -11.51
CA GLY A 132 -1.18 13.17 -11.85
C GLY A 132 -1.21 14.28 -12.91
N ALA A 133 -0.40 15.33 -12.70
CA ALA A 133 -0.28 16.44 -13.64
C ALA A 133 0.24 16.00 -15.03
N ILE A 134 1.15 15.02 -15.07
CA ILE A 134 1.63 14.43 -16.34
C ILE A 134 0.48 13.69 -17.05
N ALA A 135 -0.28 12.88 -16.33
CA ALA A 135 -1.37 12.09 -16.89
C ALA A 135 -2.53 12.97 -17.42
N HIS A 136 -2.82 14.09 -16.74
CA HIS A 136 -3.83 15.06 -17.18
C HIS A 136 -3.33 16.05 -18.25
N GLY A 137 -2.06 15.95 -18.66
CA GLY A 137 -1.50 16.82 -19.70
C GLY A 137 -1.27 18.26 -19.25
N GLU A 138 -1.27 18.56 -17.95
CA GLU A 138 -1.11 19.91 -17.39
C GLU A 138 0.35 20.40 -17.48
N VAL A 139 1.31 19.47 -17.59
CA VAL A 139 2.74 19.76 -17.69
C VAL A 139 3.14 20.08 -19.15
N LEU A 140 2.60 21.17 -19.71
CA LEU A 140 2.93 21.64 -21.07
C LEU A 140 4.00 22.75 -21.08
N ALA A 141 4.13 23.53 -20.00
CA ALA A 141 4.99 24.73 -19.98
C ALA A 141 6.40 24.52 -19.37
N ARG A 142 6.57 23.61 -18.40
CA ARG A 142 7.87 23.26 -17.80
C ARG A 142 8.10 21.76 -17.93
N GLY A 143 9.15 21.36 -18.65
CA GLY A 143 9.47 19.94 -18.85
C GLY A 143 9.88 19.23 -17.55
N VAL A 144 9.67 17.91 -17.49
CA VAL A 144 10.20 17.07 -16.41
C VAL A 144 11.70 16.87 -16.64
N THR A 145 12.49 17.15 -15.61
CA THR A 145 13.96 17.06 -15.63
C THR A 145 14.45 15.67 -15.22
N LYS A 146 15.65 15.29 -15.66
CA LYS A 146 16.28 14.02 -15.23
C LYS A 146 16.48 13.98 -13.71
N ALA A 147 16.89 15.10 -13.11
CA ALA A 147 17.07 15.20 -11.66
C ALA A 147 15.77 14.96 -10.86
N GLN A 148 14.58 15.20 -11.43
CA GLN A 148 13.31 14.83 -10.79
C GLN A 148 13.09 13.32 -10.83
N VAL A 149 13.50 12.65 -11.92
CA VAL A 149 13.44 11.19 -12.06
C VAL A 149 14.38 10.53 -11.06
N ASP A 150 15.65 10.96 -11.03
CA ASP A 150 16.67 10.39 -10.12
C ASP A 150 16.24 10.54 -8.64
N ARG A 151 15.62 11.67 -8.28
CA ARG A 151 15.07 11.88 -6.92
C ARG A 151 13.87 11.00 -6.61
N ALA A 152 13.00 10.76 -7.60
CA ALA A 152 11.85 9.87 -7.41
C ALA A 152 12.32 8.42 -7.19
N GLU A 153 13.27 7.94 -8.00
CA GLU A 153 13.85 6.61 -7.89
C GLU A 153 14.54 6.37 -6.54
N ASP A 154 15.44 7.28 -6.11
CA ASP A 154 16.11 7.18 -4.81
C ASP A 154 15.11 7.18 -3.67
N MET A 155 14.08 8.04 -3.74
CA MET A 155 13.04 8.12 -2.72
C MET A 155 12.21 6.83 -2.65
N THR A 156 11.71 6.30 -3.78
CA THR A 156 10.91 5.07 -3.78
C THR A 156 11.72 3.88 -3.28
N THR A 157 12.99 3.78 -3.66
CA THR A 157 13.89 2.72 -3.20
C THR A 157 14.08 2.76 -1.69
N ARG A 158 14.30 3.95 -1.11
CA ARG A 158 14.43 4.11 0.34
C ARG A 158 13.13 3.82 1.08
N LEU A 159 11.99 4.21 0.52
CA LEU A 159 10.68 3.96 1.11
C LEU A 159 10.39 2.46 1.18
N VAL A 160 10.71 1.71 0.13
CA VAL A 160 10.65 0.23 0.12
C VAL A 160 11.43 -0.34 1.30
N SER A 161 12.71 0.01 1.44
CA SER A 161 13.52 -0.47 2.57
C SER A 161 12.93 -0.09 3.93
N LYS A 162 12.39 1.13 4.07
CA LYS A 162 11.78 1.58 5.33
C LYS A 162 10.50 0.83 5.67
N ILE A 163 9.69 0.50 4.68
CA ILE A 163 8.48 -0.31 4.85
C ILE A 163 8.87 -1.74 5.24
N GLU A 164 9.84 -2.35 4.55
CA GLU A 164 10.31 -3.71 4.87
C GLU A 164 10.90 -3.80 6.28
N GLU A 165 11.76 -2.85 6.66
CA GLU A 165 12.30 -2.73 8.03
C GLU A 165 11.15 -2.68 9.06
N ARG A 166 10.12 -1.87 8.79
CA ARG A 166 8.97 -1.73 9.69
C ARG A 166 8.17 -3.03 9.78
N LEU A 167 7.87 -3.67 8.66
CA LEU A 167 7.08 -4.89 8.62
C LEU A 167 7.80 -6.08 9.23
N THR A 168 9.13 -6.15 9.07
CA THR A 168 9.98 -7.14 9.73
C THR A 168 9.96 -6.93 11.25
N ALA A 169 10.05 -5.68 11.71
CA ALA A 169 9.96 -5.36 13.14
C ALA A 169 8.59 -5.70 13.77
N GLU A 170 7.52 -5.71 12.97
CA GLU A 170 6.18 -6.16 13.37
C GLU A 170 5.99 -7.69 13.24
N GLY A 171 6.99 -8.42 12.73
CA GLY A 171 6.92 -9.88 12.52
C GLY A 171 6.03 -10.31 11.36
N LEU A 172 5.72 -9.41 10.42
CA LEU A 172 4.87 -9.68 9.25
C LEU A 172 5.68 -10.11 8.02
N LEU A 173 6.95 -9.70 7.95
CA LEU A 173 7.95 -10.19 7.01
C LEU A 173 9.03 -11.00 7.74
N PRO A 174 9.66 -12.00 7.08
CA PRO A 174 10.84 -12.67 7.61
C PRO A 174 12.02 -11.68 7.75
N ALA A 175 12.88 -11.93 8.72
CA ALA A 175 14.10 -11.16 8.99
C ALA A 175 15.28 -11.58 8.11
#